data_AF-A0A1J3FHH1-F1
#
_entry.id   AF-A0A1J3FHH1-F1
#
_cell.length_a   1.000
_cell.length_b   1.000
_cell.length_c   1.000
_cell.angle_alpha   90.00
_cell.angle_beta   90.00
_cell.angle_gamma   90.00
#
_symmetry.space_group_name_H-M   'P 1'
#
loop_
_entity.id
_entity.type
_entity.pdbx_description
1 polymer ?
#
loop_
_entity_poly.entity_id
_entity_poly.type
_entity_poly.pdbx_seq_one_letter_code
_entity_poly.pdbx_strand_id
1 'polypeptide(L)'
;NLVGENENPFINRNRCLACPWFCTAGFFYECSKEDCRFKLHVQCATISEPLDHESHMHPLFLTSKPGERRTCRVCKGSRLAYSRETFNCIECDFCLCFTCATLPQKVRYKHDK
;
A
#
# COMPACT_ATOMS: atom_id res chain seq x y z
N ASN A 1 -14.38 -11.14 21.07
CA ASN A 1 -13.44 -10.58 22.06
C ASN A 1 -12.22 -10.03 21.35
N LEU A 2 -12.30 -8.77 20.92
CA LEU A 2 -11.24 -8.07 20.20
C LEU A 2 -10.17 -7.70 21.24
N VAL A 3 -9.06 -8.43 21.27
CA VAL A 3 -7.93 -8.13 22.15
C VAL A 3 -7.12 -7.02 21.50
N GLY A 4 -6.92 -5.94 22.25
CA GLY A 4 -6.37 -4.68 21.79
C GLY A 4 -4.97 -4.78 21.19
N GLU A 5 -4.77 -4.05 20.10
CA GLU A 5 -3.44 -3.71 19.63
C GLU A 5 -2.95 -2.50 20.43
N ASN A 6 -1.91 -2.73 21.23
CA ASN A 6 -1.12 -1.73 21.94
C ASN A 6 -0.95 -0.45 21.12
N GLU A 7 -1.53 0.64 21.62
CA GLU A 7 -1.44 1.95 21.01
C GLU A 7 0.03 2.42 21.01
N ASN A 8 0.65 2.42 19.83
CA ASN A 8 1.88 3.17 19.63
C ASN A 8 1.49 4.66 19.50
N PRO A 9 1.90 5.55 20.43
CA PRO A 9 1.51 6.96 20.45
C PRO A 9 2.06 7.78 19.26
N PHE A 10 2.84 7.17 18.36
CA PHE A 10 3.42 7.83 17.19
C PHE A 10 2.76 7.50 15.84
N ILE A 11 1.63 6.78 15.80
CA ILE A 11 0.87 6.65 14.55
C ILE A 11 0.12 7.98 14.32
N ASN A 12 0.81 8.92 13.66
CA ASN A 12 0.28 10.19 13.20
C ASN A 12 -1.09 9.99 12.52
N ARG A 13 -2.11 10.69 13.01
CA ARG A 13 -3.51 10.61 12.55
C ARG A 13 -3.67 10.86 11.05
N ASN A 14 -2.68 11.47 10.40
CA ASN A 14 -2.73 11.81 8.98
C ASN A 14 -2.02 10.81 8.06
N ARG A 15 -1.74 9.57 8.50
CA ARG A 15 -1.10 8.56 7.63
C ARG A 15 -2.14 7.74 6.87
N CYS A 16 -1.86 7.45 5.60
CA CYS A 16 -2.59 6.43 4.84
C CYS A 16 -2.37 5.04 5.45
N LEU A 17 -3.42 4.22 5.55
CA LEU A 17 -3.29 2.87 6.11
C LEU A 17 -2.60 1.88 5.17
N ALA A 18 -2.59 2.13 3.86
CA ALA A 18 -2.02 1.22 2.86
C ALA A 18 -0.58 1.57 2.45
N CYS A 19 -0.21 2.86 2.48
CA CYS A 19 1.09 3.33 2.01
C CYS A 19 1.82 4.14 3.10
N PRO A 20 3.15 4.32 2.99
CA PRO A 20 3.93 5.00 4.03
C PRO A 20 3.72 6.52 4.07
N TRP A 21 2.96 7.10 3.13
CA TRP A 21 2.83 8.54 2.93
C TRP A 21 1.69 9.14 3.76
N PHE A 22 1.82 10.43 4.08
CA PHE A 22 0.77 11.19 4.75
C PHE A 22 -0.32 11.63 3.77
N CYS A 23 -1.55 11.67 4.24
CA CYS A 23 -2.70 12.28 3.57
C CYS A 23 -2.70 13.80 3.80
N THR A 24 -1.64 14.49 3.34
CA THR A 24 -1.50 15.95 3.47
C THR A 24 -1.81 16.70 2.17
N ALA A 25 -1.76 16.01 1.03
CA ALA A 25 -2.05 16.57 -0.30
C ALA A 25 -2.78 15.53 -1.16
N GLY A 26 -3.49 16.00 -2.19
CA GLY A 26 -4.29 15.17 -3.09
C GLY A 26 -5.63 14.73 -2.46
N PHE A 27 -6.18 13.64 -2.98
CA PHE A 27 -7.48 13.11 -2.54
C PHE A 27 -7.33 11.84 -1.71
N PHE A 28 -8.10 11.76 -0.63
CA PHE A 28 -8.12 10.61 0.28
C PHE A 28 -9.49 10.46 0.93
N TYR A 29 -9.84 9.23 1.28
CA TYR A 29 -10.99 8.89 2.12
C TYR A 29 -10.61 8.99 3.60
N GLU A 30 -11.53 9.47 4.42
CA GLU A 30 -11.40 9.54 5.87
C GLU A 30 -12.70 9.07 6.53
N CYS A 31 -12.56 8.26 7.57
CA CYS A 31 -13.67 7.84 8.40
C CYS A 31 -14.11 8.99 9.32
N SER A 32 -15.40 9.35 9.28
CA SER A 32 -15.93 10.49 10.05
C SER A 32 -16.24 10.16 11.52
N LYS A 33 -16.14 8.90 11.93
CA LYS A 33 -16.40 8.49 13.32
C LYS A 33 -15.29 9.00 14.24
N GLU A 34 -15.67 9.45 15.43
CA GLU A 34 -14.72 9.78 16.49
C GLU A 34 -13.83 8.55 16.80
N ASP A 35 -12.55 8.81 17.08
CA ASP A 35 -11.48 7.82 17.30
C ASP A 35 -11.19 6.83 16.16
N CYS A 36 -11.85 6.97 15.01
CA CYS A 36 -11.54 6.19 13.80
C CYS A 36 -10.33 6.78 13.08
N ARG A 37 -9.21 6.06 13.06
CA ARG A 37 -7.97 6.50 12.38
C ARG A 37 -7.88 6.05 10.91
N PHE A 38 -9.01 5.63 10.33
CA PHE A 38 -9.03 5.13 8.97
C PHE A 38 -8.89 6.28 7.97
N LYS A 39 -7.75 6.30 7.26
CA LYS A 39 -7.48 7.17 6.12
C LYS A 39 -6.84 6.38 4.99
N LEU A 40 -7.22 6.66 3.76
CA LEU A 40 -6.71 5.96 2.57
C LEU A 40 -6.64 6.93 1.39
N HIS A 41 -5.48 7.07 0.74
CA HIS A 41 -5.39 7.80 -0.53
C HIS A 41 -6.34 7.17 -1.55
N VAL A 42 -6.98 8.00 -2.39
CA VAL A 42 -7.87 7.49 -3.44
C VAL A 42 -7.13 6.48 -4.32
N GLN A 43 -5.88 6.77 -4.72
CA GLN A 43 -5.05 5.85 -5.50
C GLN A 43 -4.82 4.49 -4.83
N CYS A 44 -4.67 4.47 -3.50
CA CYS A 44 -4.52 3.21 -2.76
C CYS A 44 -5.87 2.46 -2.65
N ALA A 45 -6.98 3.18 -2.59
CA ALA A 45 -8.33 2.62 -2.52
C ALA A 45 -8.83 2.09 -3.88
N THR A 46 -8.31 2.62 -4.99
CA THR A 46 -8.77 2.29 -6.35
C THR A 46 -8.08 1.07 -6.95
N ILE A 47 -7.06 0.51 -6.30
CA ILE A 47 -6.46 -0.74 -6.80
C ILE A 47 -7.45 -1.88 -6.56
N SER A 48 -7.77 -2.61 -7.62
CA SER A 48 -8.60 -3.80 -7.60
C SER A 48 -7.75 -5.07 -7.47
N GLU A 49 -8.37 -6.13 -6.96
CA GLU A 49 -7.86 -7.49 -7.06
C GLU A 49 -8.60 -8.27 -8.16
N PRO A 50 -7.90 -9.10 -8.95
CA PRO A 50 -6.45 -9.23 -8.98
C PRO A 50 -5.77 -7.96 -9.51
N LEU A 51 -4.56 -7.69 -9.03
CA LEU A 51 -3.68 -6.68 -9.59
C LEU A 51 -2.84 -7.32 -10.70
N ASP A 52 -3.21 -7.04 -11.95
CA ASP A 52 -2.41 -7.35 -13.13
C ASP A 52 -1.39 -6.23 -13.35
N HIS A 53 -0.12 -6.50 -13.02
CA HIS A 53 0.93 -5.49 -13.03
C HIS A 53 2.11 -5.92 -13.92
N GLU A 54 2.51 -5.09 -14.89
CA GLU A 54 3.53 -5.41 -15.92
C GLU A 54 4.91 -5.85 -15.38
N SER A 55 5.22 -5.53 -14.12
CA SER A 55 6.47 -6.00 -13.48
C SER A 55 6.46 -7.50 -13.13
N HIS A 56 5.31 -8.18 -13.26
CA HIS A 56 5.17 -9.59 -12.98
C HIS A 56 4.17 -10.28 -13.91
N MET A 57 4.37 -11.58 -14.11
CA MET A 57 3.63 -12.39 -15.08
C MET A 57 2.29 -12.91 -14.52
N HIS A 58 2.23 -13.12 -13.20
CA HIS A 58 1.06 -13.66 -12.52
C HIS A 58 0.26 -12.53 -11.85
N PRO A 59 -1.07 -12.68 -11.71
CA PRO A 59 -1.89 -11.74 -10.97
C PRO A 59 -1.52 -11.71 -9.48
N LEU A 60 -1.62 -10.53 -8.86
CA LEU A 60 -1.30 -10.33 -7.45
C LEU A 60 -2.55 -10.07 -6.60
N PHE A 61 -2.52 -10.52 -5.35
CA PHE A 61 -3.65 -10.48 -4.42
C PHE A 61 -3.21 -9.99 -3.03
N LEU A 62 -4.07 -9.28 -2.31
CA LEU A 62 -3.96 -8.86 -0.92
C LEU A 62 -4.20 -10.05 0.01
N THR A 63 -3.17 -10.89 0.13
CA THR A 63 -3.22 -12.12 0.93
C THR A 63 -2.36 -12.07 2.19
N SER A 64 -1.89 -10.88 2.58
CA SER A 64 -1.05 -10.71 3.76
C SER A 64 -1.84 -11.03 5.03
N LYS A 65 -1.24 -11.83 5.91
CA LYS A 65 -1.83 -12.16 7.21
C LYS A 65 -1.51 -11.09 8.25
N PRO A 66 -2.36 -10.91 9.28
CA PRO A 66 -2.03 -10.03 10.40
C PRO A 66 -0.65 -10.36 10.99
N GLY A 67 0.21 -9.35 11.07
CA GLY A 67 1.59 -9.48 11.59
C GLY A 67 2.61 -10.04 10.59
N GLU A 68 2.18 -10.53 9.42
CA GLU A 68 3.09 -10.94 8.35
C GLU A 68 3.78 -9.70 7.77
N ARG A 69 5.08 -9.84 7.48
CA ARG A 69 5.86 -8.79 6.82
C ARG A 69 6.50 -9.37 5.58
N ARG A 70 6.18 -8.79 4.43
CA ARG A 70 6.82 -9.10 3.15
C ARG A 70 7.62 -7.89 2.68
N THR A 71 8.72 -8.17 1.99
CA THR A 71 9.59 -7.14 1.45
C THR A 71 9.26 -6.96 -0.02
N CYS A 72 8.79 -5.77 -0.39
CA CYS A 72 8.51 -5.42 -1.79
C CYS A 72 9.71 -5.76 -2.70
N ARG A 73 9.43 -6.47 -3.80
CA ARG A 73 10.46 -6.93 -4.75
C ARG A 73 11.13 -5.79 -5.52
N VAL A 74 10.46 -4.64 -5.65
CA VAL A 74 10.93 -3.49 -6.43
C VAL A 74 11.77 -2.54 -5.58
N CYS A 75 11.23 -2.02 -4.47
CA CYS A 75 11.90 -0.99 -3.66
C CYS A 75 12.78 -1.55 -2.52
N LYS A 76 13.25 -2.80 -2.66
CA LYS A 76 14.03 -3.57 -1.67
C LYS A 76 14.99 -2.69 -0.87
N GLY A 77 15.02 -2.87 0.45
CA GLY A 77 15.98 -2.19 1.34
C GLY A 77 15.69 -0.71 1.61
N SER A 78 14.68 -0.10 0.99
CA SER A 78 14.22 1.23 1.40
C SER A 78 13.41 1.16 2.70
N ARG A 79 13.40 2.23 3.51
CA ARG A 79 12.49 2.34 4.67
C ARG A 79 10.99 2.26 4.27
N LEU A 80 10.71 2.39 2.97
CA LEU A 80 9.38 2.32 2.36
C LEU A 80 9.03 0.89 1.89
N ALA A 81 9.94 -0.08 2.04
CA ALA A 81 9.77 -1.45 1.59
C ALA A 81 8.88 -2.29 2.52
N TYR A 82 8.59 -1.80 3.72
CA TYR A 82 7.74 -2.46 4.71
C TYR A 82 6.34 -1.82 4.70
N SER A 83 5.38 -2.50 4.09
CA SER A 83 3.96 -2.20 4.25
C SER A 83 3.30 -3.31 5.07
N ARG A 84 2.25 -2.97 5.83
CA ARG A 84 1.43 -3.96 6.56
C ARG A 84 0.75 -4.92 5.58
N GLU A 85 0.36 -4.39 4.43
CA GLU A 85 -0.32 -5.10 3.34
C GLU A 85 0.52 -5.00 2.06
N THR A 86 0.60 -6.10 1.31
CA THR A 86 1.29 -6.17 0.01
C THR A 86 0.42 -6.92 -0.99
N PHE A 87 0.56 -6.59 -2.27
CA PHE A 87 0.03 -7.41 -3.36
C PHE A 87 0.99 -8.56 -3.59
N ASN A 88 0.49 -9.78 -3.44
CA ASN A 88 1.26 -11.01 -3.37
C ASN A 88 0.88 -11.95 -4.51
N CYS A 89 1.89 -12.53 -5.14
CA CYS A 89 1.69 -13.67 -6.01
C CYS A 89 1.38 -14.91 -5.17
N ILE A 90 0.44 -15.73 -5.62
CA ILE A 90 0.12 -17.03 -4.99
C ILE A 90 0.92 -18.18 -5.60
N GLU A 91 1.57 -17.96 -6.74
CA GLU A 91 2.35 -18.95 -7.49
C GLU A 91 3.86 -18.87 -7.18
N CYS A 92 4.37 -17.70 -6.76
CA CYS A 92 5.77 -17.50 -6.41
C CYS A 92 5.96 -16.47 -5.29
N ASP A 93 7.20 -16.16 -4.92
CA ASP A 93 7.55 -15.25 -3.82
C ASP A 93 7.46 -13.75 -4.17
N PHE A 94 6.90 -13.42 -5.34
CA PHE A 94 6.80 -12.04 -5.79
C PHE A 94 5.76 -11.25 -4.99
N CYS A 95 6.12 -10.03 -4.57
CA CYS A 95 5.17 -9.10 -3.95
C CYS A 95 5.53 -7.63 -4.22
N LEU A 96 4.51 -6.78 -4.20
CA LEU A 96 4.61 -5.33 -4.34
C LEU A 96 3.95 -4.61 -3.17
N CYS A 97 4.61 -3.57 -2.66
CA CYS A 97 3.95 -2.63 -1.76
C CYS A 97 3.00 -1.69 -2.54
N PHE A 98 2.04 -1.07 -1.84
CA PHE A 98 1.08 -0.14 -2.44
C PHE A 98 1.74 0.99 -3.22
N THR A 99 2.84 1.56 -2.71
CA THR A 99 3.57 2.61 -3.44
C THR A 99 4.00 2.15 -4.82
N CYS A 100 4.62 0.98 -4.92
CA CYS A 100 5.06 0.43 -6.21
C CYS A 100 3.90 0.00 -7.09
N ALA A 101 2.81 -0.52 -6.50
CA ALA A 101 1.61 -0.90 -7.25
C ALA A 101 0.88 0.31 -7.86
N THR A 102 0.94 1.48 -7.23
CA THR A 102 0.31 2.72 -7.73
C THR A 102 1.18 3.53 -8.69
N LEU A 103 2.44 3.14 -8.91
CA LEU A 103 3.32 3.91 -9.80
C LEU A 103 2.84 3.78 -11.25
N PRO A 104 2.74 4.89 -12.00
CA PRO A 104 2.47 4.81 -13.42
C PRO A 104 3.61 4.06 -14.11
N GLN A 105 3.26 3.07 -14.93
CA GLN A 105 4.24 2.27 -15.67
C GLN A 105 5.00 3.09 -16.72
N LYS A 106 4.33 4.11 -17.27
CA LYS A 106 4.88 5.05 -18.24
C LYS A 106 4.60 6.45 -17.76
N VAL A 107 5.66 7.23 -17.59
CA VAL A 107 5.60 8.67 -17.40
C VAL A 107 6.04 9.30 -18.70
N ARG A 108 5.21 10.19 -19.26
CA ARG A 108 5.62 11.02 -20.39
C ARG A 108 6.36 12.23 -19.85
N TYR A 109 7.59 12.40 -20.28
CA TYR A 109 8.32 13.63 -20.11
C TYR A 109 7.99 14.58 -21.28
N LYS A 110 8.07 15.89 -21.01
CA LYS A 110 7.76 16.95 -21.99
C LYS A 110 8.61 16.91 -23.28
N HIS A 111 9.69 16.14 -23.28
CA HIS A 111 10.58 15.97 -24.43
C HIS A 111 10.60 14.53 -24.97
N ASP A 112 9.69 13.66 -24.50
CA ASP A 112 9.48 12.36 -25.13
C ASP A 112 8.76 12.58 -26.47
N LYS A 113 9.33 12.04 -27.55
CA LYS A 113 8.76 12.11 -28.91
C LYS A 113 7.44 11.34 -29.02
#